data_AF-A0A945QYC7-F1
#
_entry.id   AF-A0A945QYC7-F1
#
_cell.length_a   1.000
_cell.length_b   1.000
_cell.length_c   1.000
_cell.angle_alpha   90.00
_cell.angle_beta   90.00
_cell.angle_gamma   90.00
#
_symmetry.space_group_name_H-M   'P 1'
#
loop_
_entity.id
_entity.type
_entity.pdbx_description
1 polymer ?
#
loop_
_entity_poly.entity_id
_entity_poly.type
_entity_poly.pdbx_seq_one_letter_code
_entity_poly.pdbx_strand_id
1 'polypeptide(L)'
;QEHRARWRRNNAYAGKLCVQAVERLFPLAGGRGLGFDSAFQRGLRDVLAATSQNSMAWDVAAVTYGQQRFGAVLTDPRLFPGR
;
A
#
# COMPACT_ATOMS: atom_id res chain seq x y z
N GLN A 1 -21.86 -0.53 2.46
CA GLN A 1 -20.84 -0.34 3.52
C GLN A 1 -19.87 -1.53 3.56
N GLU A 2 -20.33 -2.77 3.36
CA GLU A 2 -19.49 -3.98 3.35
C GLU A 2 -18.28 -3.96 2.41
N HIS A 3 -18.33 -3.21 1.31
CA HIS A 3 -17.24 -3.22 0.34
C HIS A 3 -16.08 -2.27 0.70
N ARG A 4 -16.27 -1.29 1.60
CA ARG A 4 -15.27 -0.24 1.86
C ARG A 4 -13.97 -0.80 2.42
N ALA A 5 -14.02 -1.66 3.45
CA ALA A 5 -12.80 -2.26 4.00
C ALA A 5 -12.11 -3.17 2.98
N ARG A 6 -12.89 -3.88 2.15
CA ARG A 6 -12.37 -4.70 1.05
C ARG A 6 -11.58 -3.87 0.04
N TRP A 7 -12.15 -2.74 -0.39
CA TRP A 7 -11.50 -1.83 -1.34
C TRP A 7 -10.22 -1.25 -0.76
N ARG A 8 -10.22 -0.79 0.50
CA ARG A 8 -9.01 -0.27 1.16
C ARG A 8 -7.92 -1.33 1.29
N ARG A 9 -8.28 -2.55 1.69
CA ARG A 9 -7.34 -3.69 1.73
C ARG A 9 -6.73 -3.95 0.36
N ASN A 10 -7.56 -4.02 -0.68
CA ASN A 10 -7.08 -4.29 -2.05
C ASN A 10 -6.17 -3.19 -2.57
N ASN A 11 -6.53 -1.92 -2.33
CA ASN A 11 -5.72 -0.78 -2.73
C ASN A 11 -4.36 -0.76 -2.04
N ALA A 12 -4.33 -0.96 -0.71
CA ALA A 12 -3.08 -1.07 0.04
C ALA A 12 -2.24 -2.28 -0.40
N TYR A 13 -2.89 -3.41 -0.72
CA TYR A 13 -2.18 -4.59 -1.24
C TYR A 13 -1.56 -4.34 -2.62
N ALA A 14 -2.26 -3.63 -3.49
CA ALA A 14 -1.71 -3.23 -4.78
C ALA A 14 -0.46 -2.36 -4.61
N GLY A 15 -0.48 -1.38 -3.68
CA GLY A 15 0.72 -0.60 -3.36
C GLY A 15 1.89 -1.44 -2.85
N LYS A 16 1.61 -2.39 -1.94
CA LYS A 16 2.61 -3.36 -1.47
C LYS A 16 3.23 -4.15 -2.64
N LEU A 17 2.42 -4.60 -3.59
CA LEU A 17 2.90 -5.30 -4.79
C LEU A 17 3.76 -4.39 -5.68
N CYS A 18 3.40 -3.11 -5.83
CA CYS A 18 4.21 -2.13 -6.57
C CYS A 18 5.60 -1.96 -5.95
N VAL A 19 5.69 -1.80 -4.62
CA VAL A 19 6.98 -1.71 -3.90
C VAL A 19 7.83 -2.96 -4.16
N GLN A 20 7.24 -4.14 -3.97
CA GLN A 20 7.96 -5.39 -4.22
C GLN A 20 8.38 -5.55 -5.69
N ALA A 21 7.60 -5.04 -6.64
CA ALA A 21 7.96 -5.09 -8.05
C ALA A 21 9.19 -4.22 -8.35
N VAL A 22 9.21 -2.97 -7.87
CA VAL A 22 10.36 -2.07 -8.10
C VAL A 22 11.61 -2.53 -7.36
N GLU A 23 11.47 -3.12 -6.17
CA GLU A 23 12.58 -3.74 -5.44
C GLU A 23 13.19 -4.93 -6.20
N ARG A 24 12.36 -5.77 -6.84
CA ARG A 24 12.84 -6.87 -7.70
C ARG A 24 13.57 -6.37 -8.94
N LEU A 25 13.17 -5.22 -9.48
CA LEU A 25 13.82 -4.60 -10.63
C LEU A 25 15.14 -3.89 -10.26
N PHE A 26 15.32 -3.47 -9.01
CA PHE A 26 16.50 -2.75 -8.53
C PHE A 26 17.85 -3.41 -8.87
N PRO A 27 18.08 -4.71 -8.56
CA PRO A 27 19.34 -5.36 -8.92
C PRO A 27 19.54 -5.47 -10.45
N LEU A 28 18.46 -5.53 -11.24
CA LEU A 28 18.53 -5.58 -12.71
C LEU A 28 18.93 -4.22 -13.31
N ALA A 29 18.50 -3.12 -12.69
CA ALA A 29 18.91 -1.77 -13.10
C ALA A 29 20.42 -1.54 -12.85
N GLY A 30 20.97 -2.17 -11.81
CA GLY A 30 22.37 -2.06 -11.42
C GLY A 30 22.80 -0.63 -11.11
N GLY A 31 24.11 -0.36 -11.07
CA GLY A 31 24.64 0.97 -10.73
C GLY A 31 24.16 2.10 -11.66
N ARG A 32 23.92 1.80 -12.95
CA ARG A 32 23.36 2.76 -13.91
C ARG A 32 21.98 3.25 -13.50
N GLY A 33 21.23 2.41 -12.80
CA GLY A 33 19.91 2.74 -12.26
C GLY A 33 19.94 3.89 -11.26
N LEU A 34 21.09 4.23 -10.65
CA LEU A 34 21.21 5.21 -9.56
C LEU A 34 21.49 6.65 -10.01
N GLY A 35 21.75 6.88 -11.30
CA GLY A 35 22.03 8.23 -11.82
C GLY A 35 20.87 9.20 -11.59
N PHE A 36 21.16 10.49 -11.43
CA PHE A 36 20.12 11.51 -11.18
C PHE A 36 19.09 11.63 -12.32
N ASP A 37 19.50 11.34 -13.56
CA ASP A 37 18.63 11.34 -14.74
C ASP A 37 17.91 10.00 -14.98
N SER A 38 18.15 9.00 -14.12
CA SER A 38 17.55 7.68 -14.25
C SER A 38 16.04 7.72 -13.99
N ALA A 39 15.26 7.39 -15.01
CA ALA A 39 13.82 7.20 -14.86
C ALA A 39 13.49 6.09 -13.85
N PHE A 40 14.37 5.10 -13.70
CA PHE A 40 14.20 4.01 -12.74
C PHE A 40 14.31 4.50 -11.29
N GLN A 41 15.37 5.24 -10.95
CA GLN A 41 15.53 5.76 -9.58
C GLN A 41 14.44 6.76 -9.21
N ARG A 42 13.96 7.56 -10.17
CA ARG A 42 12.78 8.40 -9.98
C ARG A 42 11.54 7.56 -9.69
N GLY A 43 11.22 6.58 -10.54
CA GLY A 43 10.05 5.71 -10.34
C GLY A 43 10.08 4.92 -9.02
N LEU A 44 11.25 4.43 -8.61
CA LEU A 44 11.44 3.77 -7.32
C LEU A 44 11.07 4.71 -6.15
N ARG A 45 11.64 5.93 -6.14
CA ARG A 45 11.34 6.92 -5.11
C ARG A 45 9.87 7.32 -5.10
N ASP A 46 9.27 7.50 -6.27
CA ASP A 46 7.86 7.88 -6.39
C ASP A 46 6.93 6.77 -5.86
N VAL A 47 7.21 5.50 -6.15
CA VAL A 47 6.47 4.36 -5.61
C VAL A 47 6.60 4.27 -4.08
N LEU A 48 7.82 4.42 -3.55
CA LEU A 48 8.04 4.43 -2.10
C LEU A 48 7.30 5.58 -1.41
N ALA A 49 7.35 6.78 -1.99
CA ALA A 49 6.66 7.96 -1.46
C ALA A 49 5.13 7.78 -1.51
N ALA A 50 4.58 7.33 -2.64
CA ALA A 50 3.13 7.12 -2.80
C ALA A 50 2.58 6.06 -1.85
N THR A 51 3.37 5.02 -1.56
CA THR A 51 2.95 3.89 -0.70
C THR A 51 3.22 4.09 0.78
N SER A 52 3.97 5.13 1.15
CA SER A 52 4.20 5.53 2.55
C SER A 52 3.03 6.30 3.16
N GLN A 53 1.97 6.58 2.39
CA GLN A 53 0.75 7.21 2.90
C GLN A 53 0.00 6.28 3.85
N ASN A 54 -0.58 6.83 4.93
CA ASN A 54 -1.32 6.07 5.94
C ASN A 54 -2.48 5.22 5.36
N SER A 55 -3.08 5.65 4.25
CA SER A 55 -4.12 4.88 3.54
C SER A 55 -3.61 3.58 2.90
N MET A 56 -2.30 3.46 2.68
CA MET A 56 -1.64 2.36 1.98
C MET A 56 -1.02 1.31 2.94
N ALA A 57 -1.15 1.50 4.25
CA ALA A 57 -0.74 0.51 5.26
C ALA A 57 -1.59 -0.77 5.13
N TRP A 58 -1.02 -1.79 4.47
CA TRP A 58 -1.75 -3.02 4.12
C TRP A 58 -2.10 -3.86 5.35
N ASP A 59 -1.22 -3.94 6.33
CA ASP A 59 -1.43 -4.62 7.60
C ASP A 59 -2.65 -4.06 8.34
N VAL A 60 -2.76 -2.74 8.47
CA VAL A 60 -3.91 -2.06 9.08
C VAL A 60 -5.18 -2.37 8.29
N ALA A 61 -5.16 -2.18 6.97
CA ALA A 61 -6.33 -2.41 6.12
C ALA A 61 -6.76 -3.88 6.09
N ALA A 62 -5.83 -4.83 6.19
CA ALA A 62 -6.09 -6.26 6.24
C ALA A 62 -6.75 -6.67 7.56
N VAL A 63 -6.25 -6.18 8.70
CA VAL A 63 -6.85 -6.42 10.02
C VAL A 63 -8.28 -5.91 10.06
N THR A 64 -8.52 -4.68 9.60
CA THR A 64 -9.86 -4.11 9.52
C THR A 64 -10.79 -4.95 8.65
N TYR A 65 -10.34 -5.36 7.46
CA TYR A 65 -11.15 -6.21 6.60
C TYR A 65 -11.48 -7.56 7.26
N GLY A 66 -10.52 -8.13 8.00
CA GLY A 66 -10.72 -9.33 8.81
C GLY A 66 -11.79 -9.12 9.88
N GLN A 67 -11.68 -8.06 10.69
CA GLN A 67 -12.67 -7.70 11.70
C GLN A 67 -14.07 -7.61 11.09
N GLN A 68 -14.20 -6.94 9.94
CA GLN A 68 -15.49 -6.82 9.25
C GLN A 68 -16.02 -8.19 8.79
N ARG A 69 -15.14 -9.06 8.26
CA ARG A 69 -15.54 -10.37 7.72
C ARG A 69 -15.96 -11.37 8.80
N PHE A 70 -15.38 -11.25 9.99
CA PHE A 70 -15.66 -12.09 11.17
C PHE A 70 -16.70 -11.46 12.11
N GLY A 71 -17.25 -10.29 11.79
CA GLY A 71 -18.26 -9.62 12.63
C GLY A 71 -17.70 -9.00 13.92
N ALA A 72 -16.39 -8.80 14.02
CA ALA A 72 -15.76 -8.13 15.15
C ALA A 72 -16.03 -6.63 15.14
N VAL A 73 -15.90 -5.99 16.32
CA VAL A 73 -16.02 -4.54 16.45
C VAL A 73 -14.90 -3.86 15.64
N LEU A 74 -15.30 -3.03 14.70
CA LEU A 74 -14.39 -2.24 13.89
C LEU A 74 -13.96 -1.01 14.68
N THR A 75 -12.66 -0.91 14.96
CA THR A 75 -12.08 0.11 15.84
C THR A 75 -11.58 1.36 15.12
N ASP A 76 -11.44 1.33 13.78
CA ASP A 76 -11.00 2.52 13.02
C ASP A 76 -12.18 3.50 12.81
N PRO A 77 -12.17 4.68 13.46
CA PRO A 77 -13.25 5.67 13.35
C PRO A 77 -13.37 6.25 11.94
N ARG A 78 -12.32 6.16 11.10
CA ARG A 78 -12.36 6.64 9.70
C ARG A 78 -13.27 5.78 8.82
N LEU A 79 -13.61 4.57 9.26
CA LEU A 79 -14.47 3.66 8.53
C LEU A 79 -15.93 3.76 8.97
N PHE A 80 -16.18 4.26 10.19
CA PHE A 80 -17.50 4.43 10.79
C PHE A 80 -17.60 5.75 11.54
N PRO A 81 -17.68 6.89 10.84
CA PRO A 81 -17.99 8.15 11.50
C PRO A 81 -19.41 8.07 12.07
N GLY A 82 -19.56 8.06 13.40
CA GLY A 82 -20.87 8.07 14.07
C GLY A 82 -21.28 6.78 14.80
N ARG A 83 -20.34 5.90 15.14
CA ARG A 83 -20.43 5.14 16.40
C ARG A 83 -19.58 5.82 17.46
#